data_AF-A0AAJ1GBB2-F1
#
_entry.id   AF-A0AAJ1GBB2-F1
#
_cell.length_a   1.000
_cell.length_b   1.000
_cell.length_c   1.000
_cell.angle_alpha   90.00
_cell.angle_beta   90.00
_cell.angle_gamma   90.00
#
_symmetry.space_group_name_H-M   'P 1'
#
loop_
_entity.id
_entity.type
_entity.pdbx_description
1 polymer ?
#
loop_
_entity_poly.entity_id
_entity_poly.type
_entity_poly.pdbx_seq_one_letter_code
_entity_poly.pdbx_strand_id
1 'polypeptide(L)'
;MEFWPVKKYASQGQIKDLYQLYFAETLPMEAITNKPIISCPKCGKAMIRIPNPVQKLVLDKNYLKDQTHVYKTGDVLTEQKRGYHTSSFNIVSQEFYQYCERYGMNRSMVYEPVKML
;
A
#
# COMPACT_ATOMS: atom_id res chain seq x y z
N MET A 1 -16.37 -13.33 13.69
CA MET A 1 -15.31 -12.41 13.23
C MET A 1 -14.84 -11.65 14.45
N GLU A 2 -13.56 -11.72 14.78
CA GLU A 2 -12.97 -10.86 15.81
C GLU A 2 -11.60 -10.40 15.31
N PHE A 3 -11.39 -9.08 15.29
CA PHE A 3 -10.08 -8.48 15.06
C PHE A 3 -9.83 -7.41 16.11
N TRP A 4 -8.92 -7.69 17.04
CA TRP A 4 -8.17 -6.70 17.85
C TRP A 4 -6.79 -7.32 18.14
N PRO A 5 -5.68 -6.58 18.01
CA PRO A 5 -5.44 -5.43 18.89
C PRO A 5 -4.81 -4.20 18.21
N VAL A 6 -5.29 -3.02 18.61
CA VAL A 6 -4.52 -1.77 18.50
C VAL A 6 -3.37 -1.89 19.49
N LYS A 7 -2.12 -1.93 19.00
CA LYS A 7 -0.93 -1.96 19.87
C LYS A 7 -0.98 -0.78 20.84
N LYS A 8 -1.09 -1.07 22.13
CA LYS A 8 -0.96 -0.11 23.22
C LYS A 8 0.53 0.20 23.38
N TYR A 9 1.01 1.28 22.76
CA TYR A 9 2.35 1.79 23.04
C TYR A 9 2.34 2.49 24.41
N ALA A 10 3.37 2.20 25.21
CA ALA A 10 3.55 2.75 26.54
C ALA A 10 3.66 4.28 26.52
N SER A 11 2.67 4.94 27.14
CA SER A 11 2.79 6.17 27.94
C SER A 11 3.78 7.27 27.50
N GLN A 12 3.84 7.65 26.22
CA GLN A 12 4.29 8.98 25.83
C GLN A 12 3.37 9.57 24.74
N GLY A 13 2.70 10.68 25.09
CA GLY A 13 2.13 11.63 24.14
C GLY A 13 1.06 11.11 23.19
N GLN A 14 -0.09 10.64 23.69
CA GLN A 14 -1.26 10.48 22.84
C GLN A 14 -1.79 11.86 22.42
N ILE A 15 -1.84 12.11 21.11
CA ILE A 15 -2.55 13.25 20.54
C ILE A 15 -4.00 12.80 20.37
N LYS A 16 -4.93 13.45 21.09
CA LYS A 16 -6.33 13.00 21.25
C LYS A 16 -7.09 12.81 19.93
N ASP A 17 -6.64 13.46 18.86
CA ASP A 17 -7.31 13.47 17.56
C ASP A 17 -6.51 12.77 16.44
N LEU A 18 -5.45 12.04 16.78
CA LEU A 18 -4.70 11.23 15.81
C LEU A 18 -4.98 9.75 16.00
N TYR A 19 -5.47 9.13 14.93
CA TYR A 19 -5.77 7.69 14.87
C TYR A 19 -4.89 7.01 13.83
N GLN A 20 -4.38 5.83 14.16
CA GLN A 20 -3.62 5.01 13.21
C GLN A 20 -4.59 4.20 12.32
N LEU A 21 -4.48 4.36 11.01
CA LEU A 21 -5.17 3.51 10.04
C LEU A 21 -4.39 2.20 9.82
N TYR A 22 -5.11 1.07 9.91
CA TYR A 22 -4.58 -0.26 9.63
C TYR A 22 -5.45 -0.95 8.59
N PHE A 23 -4.85 -1.32 7.45
CA PHE A 23 -5.52 -2.13 6.43
C PHE A 23 -5.09 -3.59 6.60
N ALA A 24 -6.06 -4.48 6.73
CA ALA A 24 -5.85 -5.89 7.04
C ALA A 24 -5.35 -6.70 5.83
N GLU A 25 -5.81 -6.35 4.62
CA GLU A 25 -5.57 -7.14 3.42
C GLU A 25 -4.25 -6.74 2.76
N THR A 26 -3.33 -7.72 2.68
CA THR A 26 -2.08 -7.60 1.93
C THR A 26 -2.14 -8.54 0.74
N LEU A 27 -2.01 -7.98 -0.47
CA LEU A 27 -1.96 -8.74 -1.70
C LEU A 27 -0.66 -9.55 -1.77
N PRO A 28 -0.70 -10.76 -2.33
CA PRO A 28 0.49 -11.51 -2.65
C PRO A 28 1.25 -10.83 -3.80
N MET A 29 2.54 -11.13 -3.98
CA MET A 29 3.37 -10.47 -4.99
C MET A 29 2.87 -10.74 -6.41
N GLU A 30 2.31 -11.93 -6.62
CA GLU A 30 1.76 -12.41 -7.88
C GLU A 30 0.56 -11.58 -8.35
N ALA A 31 -0.09 -10.84 -7.44
CA ALA A 31 -1.18 -9.94 -7.79
C ALA A 31 -0.71 -8.78 -8.69
N ILE A 32 0.55 -8.36 -8.61
CA ILE A 32 1.12 -7.28 -9.45
C ILE A 32 1.79 -7.91 -10.67
N THR A 33 1.14 -7.78 -11.83
CA THR A 33 1.49 -8.56 -13.02
C THR A 33 2.51 -7.88 -13.93
N ASN A 34 2.66 -6.56 -13.82
CA ASN A 34 3.51 -5.76 -14.73
C ASN A 34 4.88 -5.38 -14.16
N LYS A 35 5.30 -5.98 -13.03
CA LYS A 35 6.56 -5.66 -12.35
C LYS A 35 7.35 -6.93 -12.06
N PRO A 36 8.69 -6.88 -12.15
CA PRO A 36 9.52 -8.05 -11.90
C PRO A 36 9.61 -8.34 -10.40
N ILE A 37 9.54 -9.63 -10.06
CA ILE A 37 9.94 -10.16 -8.75
C ILE A 37 11.46 -10.32 -8.76
N ILE A 38 12.12 -9.76 -7.76
CA ILE A 38 13.56 -9.80 -7.56
C ILE A 38 13.90 -10.31 -6.16
N SER A 39 15.14 -10.74 -5.95
CA SER A 39 15.66 -10.99 -4.60
C SER A 39 16.29 -9.71 -4.04
N CYS A 40 15.95 -9.34 -2.81
CA CYS A 40 16.53 -8.20 -2.13
C CYS A 40 18.04 -8.40 -1.94
N PRO A 41 18.90 -7.50 -2.42
CA PRO A 41 20.35 -7.68 -2.35
C PRO A 41 20.91 -7.64 -0.91
N LYS A 42 20.15 -7.14 0.06
CA LYS A 42 20.58 -7.08 1.47
C LYS A 42 20.19 -8.30 2.30
N CYS A 43 19.02 -8.90 2.03
CA CYS A 43 18.46 -9.96 2.89
C CYS A 43 17.95 -11.19 2.12
N GLY A 44 18.06 -11.22 0.80
CA GLY A 44 17.64 -12.35 -0.04
C GLY A 44 16.13 -12.50 -0.24
N LYS A 45 15.29 -11.78 0.53
CA LYS A 45 13.82 -11.86 0.45
C LYS A 45 13.32 -11.51 -0.96
N ALA A 46 12.42 -12.32 -1.50
CA ALA A 46 11.73 -12.00 -2.75
C ALA A 46 10.83 -10.77 -2.56
N MET A 47 10.89 -9.84 -3.50
CA MET A 47 10.18 -8.56 -3.48
C MET A 47 9.88 -8.09 -4.90
N ILE A 48 8.84 -7.28 -5.08
CA ILE A 48 8.58 -6.62 -6.36
C ILE A 48 9.45 -5.38 -6.49
N ARG A 49 10.08 -5.16 -7.65
CA ARG A 49 10.80 -3.93 -7.96
C ARG A 49 9.89 -2.91 -8.67
N ILE A 50 9.81 -1.71 -8.11
CA ILE A 50 9.11 -0.56 -8.69
C ILE A 50 10.12 0.57 -8.91
N PRO A 51 10.67 0.72 -10.14
CA PRO A 51 11.77 1.66 -10.43
C PRO A 51 11.43 3.14 -10.18
N ASN A 52 10.15 3.48 -10.18
CA ASN A 52 9.66 4.79 -9.81
C ASN A 52 8.33 4.60 -9.08
N PRO A 53 8.14 5.14 -7.86
CA PRO A 53 6.90 4.99 -7.11
C PRO A 53 5.67 5.55 -7.85
N VAL A 54 5.86 6.44 -8.84
CA VAL A 54 4.81 7.07 -9.65
C VAL A 54 4.55 6.29 -10.94
N GLN A 55 4.29 4.98 -10.85
CA GLN A 55 3.93 4.17 -12.03
C GLN A 55 2.64 3.39 -11.82
N LYS A 56 1.81 3.35 -12.87
CA LYS A 56 0.56 2.59 -12.91
C LYS A 56 0.82 1.10 -12.65
N LEU A 57 0.34 0.62 -11.52
CA LEU A 57 0.30 -0.81 -11.20
C LEU A 57 -0.74 -1.49 -12.10
N VAL A 58 -0.44 -2.73 -12.49
CA VAL A 58 -1.41 -3.61 -13.13
C VAL A 58 -1.67 -4.77 -12.18
N LEU A 59 -2.92 -4.96 -11.78
CA LEU A 59 -3.34 -6.02 -10.86
C LEU A 59 -4.16 -7.09 -11.58
N ASP A 60 -3.95 -8.34 -11.19
CA ASP A 60 -4.86 -9.43 -11.55
C ASP A 60 -6.09 -9.39 -10.62
N LYS A 61 -7.28 -9.23 -11.23
CA LYS A 61 -8.55 -9.10 -10.49
C LYS A 61 -8.91 -10.33 -9.67
N ASN A 62 -8.34 -11.51 -9.98
CA ASN A 62 -8.62 -12.74 -9.24
C ASN A 62 -8.08 -12.72 -7.81
N TYR A 63 -7.13 -11.82 -7.51
CA TYR A 63 -6.63 -11.60 -6.15
C TYR A 63 -7.43 -10.55 -5.37
N LEU A 64 -8.38 -9.88 -6.01
CA LEU A 64 -9.25 -8.92 -5.34
C LEU A 64 -10.55 -9.60 -4.92
N LYS A 65 -10.96 -9.37 -3.67
CA LYS A 65 -12.28 -9.77 -3.17
C LYS A 65 -13.37 -8.96 -3.86
N ASP A 66 -13.19 -7.63 -3.91
CA ASP A 66 -14.03 -6.69 -4.63
C ASP A 66 -13.28 -5.36 -4.87
N GLN A 67 -13.95 -4.38 -5.49
CA GLN A 67 -13.37 -3.06 -5.80
C GLN A 67 -13.63 -2.00 -4.73
N THR A 68 -14.20 -2.39 -3.59
CA THR A 68 -14.57 -1.49 -2.48
C THR A 68 -13.59 -1.59 -1.31
N HIS A 69 -12.85 -2.71 -1.21
CA HIS A 69 -11.83 -2.92 -0.20
C HIS A 69 -10.56 -2.10 -0.43
N VAL A 70 -9.83 -1.84 0.67
CA VAL A 70 -8.48 -1.29 0.65
C VAL A 70 -7.47 -2.43 0.77
N TYR A 71 -6.51 -2.46 -0.15
CA TYR A 71 -5.45 -3.46 -0.22
C TYR A 71 -4.08 -2.83 -0.01
N LYS A 72 -3.11 -3.63 0.43
CA LYS A 72 -1.68 -3.28 0.47
C LYS A 72 -0.86 -4.20 -0.43
N THR A 73 0.21 -3.69 -1.02
CA THR A 73 1.11 -4.49 -1.89
C THR A 73 2.12 -5.35 -1.14
N GLY A 74 2.16 -5.27 0.19
CA GLY A 74 3.31 -5.73 0.98
C GLY A 74 4.57 -4.89 0.74
N ASP A 75 5.71 -5.37 1.21
CA ASP A 75 7.02 -4.72 1.02
C ASP A 75 7.43 -4.78 -0.45
N VAL A 76 7.71 -3.62 -1.05
CA VAL A 76 8.21 -3.50 -2.43
C VAL A 76 9.49 -2.66 -2.45
N LEU A 77 10.36 -2.94 -3.42
CA LEU A 77 11.63 -2.24 -3.57
C LEU A 77 11.44 -1.06 -4.53
N THR A 78 11.47 0.14 -4.00
CA THR A 78 11.41 1.39 -4.75
C THR A 78 12.80 1.98 -4.97
N GLU A 79 13.04 2.52 -6.16
CA GLU A 79 14.30 3.20 -6.48
C GLU A 79 14.10 4.73 -6.38
N GLN A 80 14.99 5.40 -5.66
CA GLN A 80 15.01 6.85 -5.50
C GLN A 80 16.42 7.39 -5.80
N LYS A 81 16.56 8.71 -5.90
CA LYS A 81 17.85 9.38 -6.20
C LYS A 81 19.01 8.97 -5.26
N ARG A 82 18.71 8.46 -4.06
CA ARG A 82 19.70 8.05 -3.05
C ARG A 82 19.80 6.52 -2.88
N GLY A 83 19.27 5.74 -3.83
CA GLY A 83 19.34 4.28 -3.83
C GLY A 83 17.98 3.60 -3.63
N TYR A 84 18.03 2.36 -3.15
CA TYR A 84 16.84 1.53 -2.97
C TYR A 84 16.22 1.68 -1.58
N HIS A 85 14.89 1.80 -1.55
CA HIS A 85 14.09 1.89 -0.33
C HIS A 85 12.96 0.87 -0.36
N THR A 86 12.74 0.20 0.77
CA THR A 86 11.56 -0.65 0.95
C THR A 86 10.37 0.24 1.30
N SER A 87 9.29 0.11 0.54
CA SER A 87 8.03 0.83 0.73
C SER A 87 6.86 -0.14 0.68
N SER A 88 5.65 0.35 0.96
CA SER A 88 4.40 -0.36 0.64
C SER A 88 3.41 0.63 0.05
N PHE A 89 2.59 0.17 -0.89
CA PHE A 89 1.52 0.99 -1.48
C PHE A 89 0.16 0.53 -0.97
N ASN A 90 -0.73 1.50 -0.73
CA ASN A 90 -2.14 1.23 -0.47
C ASN A 90 -2.90 1.40 -1.79
N ILE A 91 -3.75 0.44 -2.12
CA ILE A 91 -4.67 0.45 -3.25
C ILE A 91 -6.06 0.64 -2.66
N VAL A 92 -6.71 1.74 -3.02
CA VAL A 92 -8.01 2.12 -2.49
C VAL A 92 -9.04 2.18 -3.61
N SER A 93 -10.32 2.03 -3.27
CA SER A 93 -11.42 2.24 -4.21
C SER A 93 -11.49 3.70 -4.66
N GLN A 94 -12.10 3.93 -5.83
CA GLN A 94 -12.38 5.27 -6.32
C GLN A 94 -13.28 6.05 -5.34
N GLU A 95 -14.23 5.36 -4.70
CA GLU A 95 -15.12 5.96 -3.70
C GLU A 95 -14.34 6.46 -2.48
N PHE A 96 -13.38 5.68 -1.97
CA PHE A 96 -12.53 6.09 -0.86
C PHE A 96 -11.70 7.33 -1.22
N TYR A 97 -11.12 7.34 -2.43
CA TYR A 97 -10.41 8.50 -2.95
C TYR A 97 -11.32 9.75 -2.98
N GLN A 98 -12.51 9.63 -3.57
CA GLN A 98 -13.48 10.73 -3.66
C GLN A 98 -13.94 11.22 -2.29
N TYR A 99 -14.08 10.32 -1.32
CA TYR A 99 -14.36 10.67 0.07
C TYR A 99 -13.23 11.54 0.64
N CYS A 100 -11.98 11.12 0.50
CA CYS A 100 -10.82 11.89 0.98
C CYS A 100 -10.72 13.26 0.31
N GLU A 101 -10.97 13.36 -0.99
CA GLU A 101 -11.03 14.64 -1.73
C GLU A 101 -12.11 15.56 -1.18
N ARG A 102 -13.34 15.05 -1.00
CA ARG A 102 -14.50 15.83 -0.53
C ARG A 102 -14.26 16.50 0.82
N TYR A 103 -13.57 15.82 1.73
CA TYR A 103 -13.29 16.33 3.08
C TYR A 103 -11.89 16.94 3.23
N GLY A 104 -11.13 17.09 2.14
CA GLY A 104 -9.77 17.66 2.18
C GLY A 104 -8.76 16.84 2.98
N MET A 105 -8.99 15.52 3.10
CA MET A 105 -8.13 14.56 3.80
C MET A 105 -7.00 13.99 2.92
N ASN A 106 -6.98 14.36 1.65
CA ASN A 106 -5.99 13.98 0.64
C ASN A 106 -4.70 14.81 0.66
N ARG A 107 -4.53 15.76 1.60
CA ARG A 107 -3.34 16.62 1.65
C ARG A 107 -2.07 15.77 1.68
N SER A 108 -1.15 16.05 0.75
CA SER A 108 0.11 15.31 0.58
C SER A 108 -0.03 13.83 0.19
N MET A 109 -1.22 13.38 -0.21
CA MET A 109 -1.42 12.06 -0.82
C MET A 109 -1.30 12.17 -2.35
N VAL A 110 -0.70 11.16 -2.98
CA VAL A 110 -0.61 11.03 -4.43
C VAL A 110 -1.44 9.82 -4.84
N TYR A 111 -2.40 10.04 -5.75
CA TYR A 111 -3.26 8.99 -6.28
C TYR A 111 -2.91 8.73 -7.74
N GLU A 112 -2.63 7.47 -8.06
CA GLU A 112 -2.32 7.01 -9.41
C GLU A 112 -3.32 5.92 -9.82
N PRO A 113 -3.84 5.93 -11.05
CA PRO A 113 -4.77 4.92 -11.50
C PRO A 113 -4.10 3.54 -11.59
N VAL A 114 -4.79 2.53 -11.08
CA VAL A 114 -4.42 1.12 -11.19
C VAL A 114 -5.20 0.50 -12.35
N LYS A 115 -4.52 -0.31 -13.18
CA LYS A 115 -5.17 -1.08 -14.23
C LYS A 115 -5.48 -2.49 -13.72
N MET A 116 -6.64 -3.01 -14.07
CA MET A 116 -7.04 -4.40 -13.78
C MET A 116 -6.92 -5.26 -15.05
N LEU A 117 -6.56 -6.54 -14.88
CA LEU A 117 -6.66 -7.61 -15.88
C LEU A 117 -7.70 -8.66 -15.42
#